data_AF-I7APK7-F1
#
_entry.id   AF-I7APK7-F1
#
_cell.length_a   1.000
_cell.length_b   1.000
_cell.length_c   1.000
_cell.angle_alpha   90.00
_cell.angle_beta   90.00
_cell.angle_gamma   90.00
#
_symmetry.space_group_name_H-M   'P 1'
#
loop_
_entity.id
_entity.type
_entity.pdbx_description
1 polymer ?
#
loop_
_entity_poly.entity_id
_entity_poly.type
_entity_poly.pdbx_seq_one_letter_code
_entity_poly.pdbx_strand_id
1 'polypeptide(L)'
;MKKELDFLCQAELDANKKLYDKGQESISLLNKVVPLCAELVGCKEEAKATKAKMTKLEERVVEREVLLGKVEAELAAQSEAFDKAKADLINDVADAYAAGFEDTLAQVVCKHPEMDTSPFAASHRIVDGQIVPRRPPQ
;
A
#
# COMPACT_ATOMS: atom_id res chain seq x y z
N MET A 1 23.03 -86.91 30.22
CA MET A 1 24.31 -86.30 29.79
C MET A 1 24.35 -85.93 28.31
N LYS A 2 24.56 -86.84 27.33
CA LYS A 2 24.74 -86.41 25.92
C LYS A 2 23.53 -85.65 25.32
N LYS A 3 22.31 -86.15 25.53
CA LYS A 3 21.08 -85.49 25.07
C LYS A 3 20.82 -84.12 25.71
N GLU A 4 21.22 -83.93 26.96
CA GLU A 4 21.08 -82.64 27.66
C GLU A 4 22.11 -81.62 27.14
N LEU A 5 23.32 -82.08 26.84
CA LEU A 5 24.36 -81.23 26.25
C LEU A 5 23.95 -80.77 24.83
N ASP A 6 23.40 -81.68 24.02
CA ASP A 6 22.91 -81.36 22.67
C ASP A 6 21.72 -80.38 22.72
N PHE A 7 20.81 -80.55 23.70
CA PHE A 7 19.69 -79.62 23.91
C PHE A 7 20.15 -78.22 24.31
N LEU A 8 21.11 -78.12 25.24
CA LEU A 8 21.67 -76.84 25.68
C LEU A 8 22.39 -76.12 24.54
N CYS A 9 23.15 -76.85 23.72
CA CYS A 9 23.83 -76.30 22.55
C CYS A 9 22.85 -75.74 21.51
N GLN A 10 21.74 -76.45 21.25
CA GLN A 10 20.71 -75.97 20.33
C GLN A 10 19.99 -74.73 20.86
N ALA A 11 19.66 -74.71 22.15
CA ALA A 11 19.01 -73.56 22.79
C ALA A 11 19.91 -72.30 22.75
N GLU A 12 21.22 -72.47 22.90
CA GLU A 12 22.19 -71.38 22.79
C GLU A 12 22.27 -70.84 21.35
N LEU A 13 22.30 -71.71 20.35
CA LEU A 13 22.28 -71.31 18.93
C LEU A 13 21.00 -70.54 18.58
N ASP A 14 19.85 -71.01 19.04
CA ASP A 14 18.56 -70.35 18.82
C ASP A 14 18.50 -68.98 19.51
N ALA A 15 19.06 -68.87 20.72
CA ALA A 15 19.17 -67.60 21.44
C ALA A 15 20.10 -66.62 20.71
N ASN A 16 21.27 -67.08 20.26
CA ASN A 16 22.23 -66.27 19.51
C ASN A 16 21.66 -65.79 18.18
N LYS A 17 20.89 -66.63 17.47
CA LYS A 17 20.21 -66.22 16.24
C LYS A 17 19.17 -65.13 16.51
N LYS A 18 18.34 -65.27 17.54
CA LYS A 18 17.38 -64.24 17.95
C LYS A 18 18.06 -62.92 18.34
N LEU A 19 19.20 -62.99 19.03
CA LEU A 19 19.98 -61.80 19.36
C LEU A 19 20.52 -61.12 18.11
N TYR A 20 21.02 -61.89 17.15
CA TYR A 20 21.48 -61.36 15.87
C TYR A 20 20.35 -60.67 15.08
N ASP A 21 19.19 -61.32 14.95
CA ASP A 21 18.03 -60.76 14.25
C ASP A 21 17.55 -59.45 14.89
N LYS A 22 17.47 -59.40 16.23
CA LYS A 22 17.15 -58.17 16.97
C LYS A 22 18.22 -57.08 16.78
N GLY A 23 19.49 -57.46 16.70
CA GLY A 23 20.58 -56.53 16.40
C GLY A 23 20.42 -55.90 15.03
N GLN A 24 20.06 -56.68 14.01
CA GLN A 24 19.78 -56.20 12.66
C GLN A 24 18.56 -55.28 12.61
N GLU A 25 17.49 -55.62 13.33
CA GLU A 25 16.31 -54.76 13.45
C GLU A 25 16.65 -53.42 14.12
N SER A 26 17.46 -53.45 15.19
CA SER A 26 17.91 -52.25 15.90
C SER A 26 18.75 -51.33 14.99
N ILE A 27 19.67 -51.89 14.19
CA ILE A 27 20.44 -51.14 13.19
C ILE A 27 19.51 -50.54 12.13
N SER A 28 18.54 -51.31 11.63
CA SER A 28 17.55 -50.85 10.65
C SER A 28 16.73 -49.67 11.16
N LEU A 29 16.29 -49.73 12.43
CA LEU A 29 15.58 -48.62 13.08
C LEU A 29 16.49 -47.42 13.28
N LEU A 30 17.73 -47.61 13.73
CA LEU A 30 18.69 -46.52 13.92
C LEU A 30 18.94 -45.76 12.61
N ASN A 31 19.09 -46.48 11.50
CA ASN A 31 19.26 -45.91 10.16
C ASN A 31 18.06 -45.08 9.70
N LYS A 32 16.86 -45.31 10.25
CA LYS A 32 15.67 -44.49 9.99
C LYS A 32 15.56 -43.30 10.94
N VAL A 33 15.91 -43.49 12.22
CA VAL A 33 15.77 -42.44 13.25
C VAL A 33 16.78 -41.32 13.06
N VAL A 34 18.04 -41.64 12.76
CA VAL A 34 19.10 -40.64 12.56
C VAL A 34 18.77 -39.59 11.50
N PRO A 35 18.34 -39.93 10.27
CA PRO A 35 17.97 -38.92 9.27
C PRO A 35 16.73 -38.12 9.68
N LEU A 36 15.72 -38.75 10.29
CA LEU A 36 14.54 -38.03 10.79
C LEU A 36 14.90 -37.00 11.87
N CYS A 37 15.86 -37.31 12.74
CA CYS A 37 16.36 -36.34 13.71
C CYS A 37 17.06 -35.15 13.03
N ALA A 38 17.83 -35.39 11.97
CA ALA A 38 18.48 -34.33 11.20
C ALA A 38 17.46 -33.43 10.48
N GLU A 39 16.45 -34.03 9.84
CA GLU A 39 15.35 -33.30 9.19
C GLU A 39 14.55 -32.46 10.21
N LEU A 40 14.28 -33.01 11.40
CA LEU A 40 13.57 -32.28 12.46
C LEU A 40 14.36 -31.06 12.94
N VAL A 41 15.69 -31.15 13.02
CA VAL A 41 16.54 -30.00 13.34
C VAL A 41 16.47 -28.95 12.24
N GLY A 42 16.58 -29.36 10.97
CA GLY A 42 16.46 -28.45 9.82
C GLY A 42 15.13 -27.70 9.82
N CYS A 43 14.02 -28.43 9.97
CA CYS A 43 12.67 -27.87 9.99
C CYS A 43 12.48 -26.88 11.16
N LYS A 44 13.06 -27.15 12.34
CA LYS A 44 13.01 -26.21 13.47
C LYS A 44 13.75 -24.90 13.19
N GLU A 45 14.90 -24.96 12.53
CA GLU A 45 15.65 -23.75 12.18
C GLU A 45 14.95 -22.94 11.08
N GLU A 46 14.36 -23.60 10.08
CA GLU A 46 13.52 -22.94 9.07
C GLU A 46 12.29 -22.28 9.67
N ALA A 47 11.62 -22.94 10.63
CA ALA A 47 10.49 -22.37 11.36
C ALA A 47 10.88 -21.11 12.15
N LYS A 48 12.04 -21.13 12.83
CA LYS A 48 12.57 -19.94 13.53
C LYS A 48 12.88 -18.82 12.56
N ALA A 49 13.55 -19.12 11.44
CA ALA A 49 13.87 -18.12 10.42
C ALA A 49 12.61 -17.51 9.81
N THR A 50 11.59 -18.32 9.55
CA THR A 50 10.29 -17.86 9.02
C THR A 50 9.55 -16.98 10.03
N LYS A 51 9.52 -17.38 11.30
CA LYS A 51 8.93 -16.57 12.37
C LYS A 51 9.60 -15.19 12.48
N ALA A 52 10.92 -15.14 12.43
CA ALA A 52 11.66 -13.88 12.46
C ALA A 52 11.37 -12.98 11.24
N LYS A 53 11.17 -13.57 10.05
CA LYS A 53 10.74 -12.82 8.86
C LYS A 53 9.32 -12.29 8.99
N MET A 54 8.39 -13.06 9.55
CA MET A 54 7.01 -12.62 9.78
C MET A 54 6.96 -11.41 10.72
N THR A 55 7.64 -11.47 11.87
CA THR A 55 7.66 -10.33 12.81
C THR A 55 8.18 -9.05 12.16
N LYS A 56 9.27 -9.13 11.37
CA LYS A 56 9.78 -7.97 10.62
C LYS A 56 8.82 -7.43 9.57
N LEU A 57 8.01 -8.30 8.95
CA LEU A 57 7.00 -7.87 7.98
C LEU A 57 5.82 -7.19 8.68
N GLU A 58 5.39 -7.70 9.83
CA GLU A 58 4.34 -7.08 10.65
C GLU A 58 4.74 -5.67 11.09
N GLU A 59 5.96 -5.48 11.60
CA GLU A 59 6.50 -4.16 11.96
C GLU A 59 6.45 -3.19 10.76
N ARG A 60 6.91 -3.65 9.59
CA ARG A 60 6.89 -2.84 8.35
C ARG A 60 5.49 -2.51 7.86
N VAL A 61 4.49 -3.37 8.11
CA VAL A 61 3.09 -3.10 7.76
C VAL A 61 2.57 -1.96 8.64
N VAL A 62 2.79 -2.03 9.95
CA VAL A 62 2.38 -0.97 10.90
C VAL A 62 3.04 0.37 10.54
N GLU A 63 4.34 0.39 10.24
CA GLU A 63 5.03 1.61 9.80
C GLU A 63 4.44 2.20 8.52
N ARG A 64 4.10 1.35 7.56
CA ARG A 64 3.49 1.78 6.29
C ARG A 64 2.08 2.33 6.47
N GLU A 65 1.28 1.75 7.34
CA GLU A 65 -0.05 2.25 7.67
C GLU A 65 0.02 3.66 8.27
N VAL A 66 0.98 3.91 9.16
CA VAL A 66 1.22 5.25 9.72
C VAL A 66 1.64 6.25 8.65
N LEU A 67 2.53 5.85 7.74
CA LEU A 67 2.96 6.72 6.63
C LEU A 67 1.81 6.99 5.65
N LEU A 68 0.99 5.99 5.36
CA LEU A 68 -0.16 6.13 4.48
C LEU A 68 -1.15 7.16 5.05
N GLY A 69 -1.49 7.06 6.33
CA GLY A 69 -2.38 8.04 6.98
C GLY A 69 -1.83 9.48 6.95
N LYS A 70 -0.51 9.67 7.03
CA LYS A 70 0.12 10.99 6.89
C LYS A 70 -0.01 11.54 5.46
N VAL A 71 0.25 10.69 4.45
CA VAL A 71 0.16 11.07 3.04
C VAL A 71 -1.28 11.40 2.65
N GLU A 72 -2.26 10.62 3.14
CA GLU A 72 -3.68 10.89 2.90
C GLU A 72 -4.12 12.23 3.50
N ALA A 73 -3.69 12.52 4.74
CA ALA A 73 -3.97 13.80 5.39
C ALA A 73 -3.32 14.98 4.65
N GLU A 74 -2.07 14.84 4.21
CA GLU A 74 -1.37 15.88 3.45
C GLU A 74 -2.03 16.12 2.09
N LEU A 75 -2.44 15.06 1.39
CA LEU A 75 -3.14 15.17 0.11
C LEU A 75 -4.48 15.88 0.26
N ALA A 76 -5.25 15.55 1.30
CA ALA A 76 -6.52 16.22 1.59
C ALA A 76 -6.30 17.72 1.85
N ALA A 77 -5.33 18.06 2.70
CA ALA A 77 -5.00 19.46 3.00
C ALA A 77 -4.52 20.23 1.75
N GLN A 78 -3.70 19.62 0.90
CA GLN A 78 -3.27 20.22 -0.35
C GLN A 78 -4.44 20.43 -1.32
N SER A 79 -5.37 19.49 -1.41
CA SER A 79 -6.57 19.63 -2.25
C SER A 79 -7.44 20.80 -1.80
N GLU A 80 -7.71 20.92 -0.49
CA GLU A 80 -8.48 22.05 0.06
C GLU A 80 -7.78 23.39 -0.18
N ALA A 81 -6.45 23.45 0.02
CA ALA A 81 -5.67 24.65 -0.24
C ALA A 81 -5.69 25.03 -1.73
N PHE A 82 -5.62 24.05 -2.62
CA PHE A 82 -5.69 24.27 -4.07
C PHE A 82 -7.06 24.78 -4.51
N ASP A 83 -8.14 24.20 -4.00
CA ASP A 83 -9.51 24.64 -4.30
C ASP A 83 -9.75 26.07 -3.81
N LYS A 84 -9.26 26.41 -2.61
CA LYS A 84 -9.29 27.78 -2.10
C LYS A 84 -8.49 28.73 -2.98
N ALA A 85 -7.24 28.41 -3.31
CA ALA A 85 -6.40 29.25 -4.15
C ALA A 85 -7.00 29.47 -5.54
N LYS A 86 -7.69 28.46 -6.09
CA LYS A 86 -8.43 28.57 -7.34
C LYS A 86 -9.61 29.52 -7.22
N ALA A 87 -10.39 29.45 -6.14
CA ALA A 87 -11.51 30.36 -5.91
C ALA A 87 -11.02 31.80 -5.73
N ASP A 88 -9.96 32.00 -4.94
CA ASP A 88 -9.34 33.31 -4.72
C ASP A 88 -8.84 33.90 -6.06
N LEU A 89 -8.15 33.11 -6.89
CA LEU A 89 -7.68 33.54 -8.20
C LEU A 89 -8.83 33.94 -9.15
N ILE A 90 -9.95 33.20 -9.14
CA ILE A 90 -11.12 33.55 -9.95
C ILE A 90 -11.67 34.92 -9.55
N ASN A 91 -11.76 35.19 -8.24
CA ASN A 91 -12.22 36.47 -7.73
C ASN A 91 -11.23 37.60 -8.07
N ASP A 92 -9.93 37.38 -7.84
CA ASP A 92 -8.89 38.36 -8.15
C ASP A 92 -8.87 38.74 -9.63
N VAL A 93 -9.02 37.75 -10.53
CA VAL A 93 -9.08 37.99 -11.97
C VAL A 93 -10.36 38.72 -12.36
N ALA A 94 -11.50 38.38 -11.75
CA ALA A 94 -12.76 39.07 -12.00
C ALA A 94 -12.71 40.54 -11.55
N ASP A 95 -12.13 40.81 -10.38
CA ASP A 95 -11.98 42.16 -9.83
C ASP A 95 -11.00 42.99 -10.67
N ALA A 96 -9.85 42.42 -11.05
CA ALA A 96 -8.88 43.09 -11.91
C ALA A 96 -9.48 43.40 -13.30
N TYR A 97 -10.26 42.49 -13.86
CA TYR A 97 -10.95 42.71 -15.13
C TYR A 97 -12.00 43.83 -15.01
N ALA A 98 -12.82 43.81 -13.95
CA ALA A 98 -13.83 44.84 -13.72
C ALA A 98 -13.20 46.22 -13.56
N ALA A 99 -12.12 46.33 -12.77
CA ALA A 99 -11.39 47.59 -12.58
C ALA A 99 -10.82 48.12 -13.90
N GLY A 100 -10.12 47.28 -14.68
CA GLY A 100 -9.55 47.68 -15.97
C GLY A 100 -10.62 48.08 -16.99
N PHE A 101 -11.80 47.45 -16.94
CA PHE A 101 -12.94 47.82 -17.78
C PHE A 101 -13.46 49.21 -17.43
N GLU A 102 -13.68 49.51 -16.15
CA GLU A 102 -14.13 50.83 -15.69
C GLU A 102 -13.12 51.93 -16.02
N ASP A 103 -11.82 51.67 -15.84
CA ASP A 103 -10.75 52.61 -16.22
C ASP A 103 -10.76 52.91 -17.72
N THR A 104 -11.03 51.90 -18.55
CA THR A 104 -11.12 52.05 -20.00
C THR A 104 -12.37 52.83 -20.39
N LEU A 105 -13.51 52.56 -19.76
CA LEU A 105 -14.74 53.33 -19.96
C LEU A 105 -14.54 54.81 -19.58
N ALA A 106 -13.90 55.09 -18.44
CA ALA A 106 -13.59 56.45 -18.02
C ALA A 106 -12.72 57.19 -19.05
N GLN A 107 -11.75 56.51 -19.66
CA GLN A 107 -10.94 57.08 -20.75
C GLN A 107 -11.77 57.37 -22.01
N VAL A 108 -12.72 56.51 -22.36
CA VAL A 108 -13.63 56.73 -23.51
C VAL A 108 -14.51 57.94 -23.27
N VAL A 109 -15.16 58.03 -22.10
CA VAL A 109 -15.99 59.18 -21.73
C VAL A 109 -15.17 60.48 -21.75
N CYS A 110 -13.92 60.45 -21.27
CA CYS A 110 -13.04 61.60 -21.31
C CYS A 110 -12.70 62.06 -22.74
N LYS A 111 -12.49 61.12 -23.68
CA LYS A 111 -12.17 61.44 -25.09
C LYS A 111 -13.41 61.76 -25.93
N HIS A 112 -14.56 61.20 -25.57
CA HIS A 112 -15.81 61.30 -26.30
C HIS A 112 -16.98 61.57 -25.33
N PRO A 113 -17.14 62.81 -24.83
CA PRO A 113 -18.15 63.13 -23.82
C PRO A 113 -19.60 62.93 -24.26
N GLU A 114 -19.84 63.01 -25.57
CA GLU A 114 -21.16 62.86 -26.20
C GLU A 114 -21.58 61.38 -26.34
N MET A 115 -20.66 60.44 -26.12
CA MET A 115 -20.91 59.01 -26.30
C MET A 115 -21.66 58.44 -25.10
N ASP A 116 -22.84 57.86 -25.33
CA ASP A 116 -23.56 57.14 -24.30
C ASP A 116 -22.86 55.82 -23.98
N THR A 117 -22.20 55.76 -22.82
CA THR A 117 -21.54 54.56 -22.32
C THR A 117 -22.40 53.74 -21.36
N SER A 118 -23.64 54.18 -21.05
CA SER A 118 -24.55 53.47 -20.14
C SER A 118 -24.86 52.02 -20.54
N PRO A 119 -24.87 51.60 -21.83
CA PRO A 119 -25.12 50.22 -22.20
C PRO A 119 -23.95 49.26 -21.92
N PHE A 120 -22.74 49.77 -21.67
CA PHE A 120 -21.54 48.95 -21.54
C PHE A 120 -21.30 48.59 -20.07
N ALA A 121 -21.19 47.30 -19.78
CA ALA A 121 -20.82 46.78 -18.47
C ALA A 121 -19.90 45.58 -18.64
N ALA A 122 -18.99 45.35 -17.67
CA ALA A 122 -18.09 44.21 -17.67
C ALA A 122 -18.83 42.85 -17.69
N SER A 123 -20.08 42.82 -17.23
CA SER A 123 -20.96 41.66 -17.23
C SER A 123 -21.75 41.47 -18.54
N HIS A 124 -21.66 42.40 -19.49
CA HIS A 124 -22.36 42.31 -20.78
C HIS A 124 -21.51 41.58 -21.82
N ARG A 125 -22.18 41.04 -22.85
CA ARG A 125 -21.54 40.41 -24.02
C ARG A 125 -22.22 40.90 -25.29
N ILE A 126 -21.53 40.73 -26.43
CA ILE A 126 -22.09 41.05 -27.73
C ILE A 126 -22.67 39.77 -28.35
N VAL A 127 -23.95 39.78 -28.69
CA VAL A 127 -24.65 38.72 -29.42
C VAL A 127 -25.37 39.38 -30.59
N ASP A 128 -25.11 38.92 -31.81
CA ASP A 128 -25.71 39.45 -33.05
C ASP A 128 -25.63 40.99 -33.18
N GLY A 129 -24.50 41.57 -32.74
CA GLY A 129 -24.26 43.02 -32.76
C GLY A 129 -24.95 43.80 -31.65
N GLN A 130 -25.69 43.15 -30.76
CA GLN A 130 -26.35 43.78 -29.61
C GLN A 130 -25.63 43.46 -28.30
N ILE A 131 -25.55 44.46 -27.42
CA ILE A 131 -25.02 44.31 -26.06
C ILE A 131 -26.12 43.72 -25.19
N VAL A 132 -25.86 42.54 -24.61
CA VAL A 132 -26.81 41.81 -23.77
C VAL A 132 -26.16 41.38 -22.46
N PRO A 133 -26.91 41.32 -21.34
CA PRO A 133 -26.39 40.78 -20.09
C PRO A 133 -25.96 39.31 -20.20
N ARG A 134 -24.82 38.95 -19.61
CA ARG A 134 -24.49 37.53 -19.41
C ARG A 134 -25.53 36.91 -18.47
N ARG A 135 -26.16 35.83 -18.93
CA ARG A 135 -26.99 34.98 -18.05
C ARG A 135 -26.07 34.13 -17.15
N PRO A 136 -26.47 33.82 -15.91
CA PRO A 136 -25.79 32.79 -15.13
C PRO A 136 -25.80 31.45 -15.90
N PRO A 137 -24.75 30.63 -15.80
CA PRO A 137 -24.79 29.26 -16.31
C PRO A 137 -25.95 28.50 -15.62
N GLN A 138 -26.77 27.79 -16.41
CA GLN A 138 -27.78 26.84 -15.93
C GLN A 138 -27.12 25.51 -15.55
#